data_AF-A0A0S7EVD4-F1
#
_entry.id   AF-A0A0S7EVD4-F1
#
_cell.length_a   1.000
_cell.length_b   1.000
_cell.length_c   1.000
_cell.angle_alpha   90.00
_cell.angle_beta   90.00
_cell.angle_gamma   90.00
#
_symmetry.space_group_name_H-M   'P 1'
#
loop_
_entity.id
_entity.type
_entity.pdbx_description
1 polymer ?
#
loop_
_entity_poly.entity_id
_entity_poly.type
_entity_poly.pdbx_seq_one_letter_code
_entity_poly.pdbx_strand_id
1 'polypeptide(L)'
;AYSIIIKASSNRSWTPPKGQRSLRAKALDPALDPSLLDIRIELEDINDQTPRFAKTEYTAGVAANAKVGSDLIRLVATDNDIGNNSVVQYHIVTIRYFQTQSNGSEDVGNIFTIGEKSQFSQ
;
A
#
# COMPACT_ATOMS: atom_id res chain seq x y z
N ALA A 1 -2.17 -45.52 -2.01
CA ALA A 1 -2.87 -44.23 -2.22
C ALA A 1 -2.04 -43.16 -1.55
N TYR A 2 -1.64 -42.11 -2.27
CA TYR A 2 -0.87 -41.00 -1.71
C TYR A 2 -1.82 -39.93 -1.19
N SER A 3 -1.55 -39.38 -0.01
CA SER A 3 -2.32 -38.27 0.58
C SER A 3 -1.48 -37.00 0.55
N ILE A 4 -1.99 -35.95 -0.11
CA ILE A 4 -1.37 -34.63 -0.15
C ILE A 4 -2.00 -33.78 0.93
N ILE A 5 -1.19 -33.11 1.75
CA ILE A 5 -1.65 -32.12 2.73
C ILE A 5 -1.16 -30.76 2.28
N ILE A 6 -2.10 -29.89 1.94
CA ILE A 6 -1.83 -28.52 1.52
C ILE A 6 -2.04 -27.59 2.71
N LYS A 7 -1.04 -26.75 3.01
CA LYS A 7 -1.15 -25.66 3.95
C LYS A 7 -0.76 -24.38 3.22
N ALA A 8 -1.68 -23.42 3.14
CA ALA A 8 -1.45 -22.12 2.55
C ALA A 8 -1.53 -21.05 3.64
N SER A 9 -0.68 -20.03 3.53
CA SER A 9 -0.71 -18.83 4.37
C SER A 9 -0.33 -17.64 3.51
N SER A 10 -1.05 -16.53 3.65
CA SER A 10 -0.68 -15.24 3.04
C SER A 10 0.52 -14.59 3.74
N ASN A 11 0.94 -15.12 4.89
CA ASN A 11 2.09 -14.62 5.65
C ASN A 11 3.35 -15.44 5.31
N ARG A 12 4.35 -14.79 4.70
CA ARG A 12 5.64 -15.39 4.30
C ARG A 12 6.49 -15.88 5.49
N SER A 13 6.27 -15.31 6.68
CA SER A 13 6.92 -15.72 7.93
C SER A 13 6.06 -16.72 8.71
N TRP A 14 4.98 -17.22 8.13
CA TRP A 14 4.13 -18.20 8.79
C TRP A 14 4.91 -19.49 9.02
N THR A 15 5.18 -19.77 10.28
CA THR A 15 5.61 -21.08 10.72
C THR A 15 4.42 -21.78 11.36
N PRO A 16 4.21 -23.08 11.10
CA PRO A 16 3.19 -23.83 11.81
C PRO A 16 3.39 -23.68 13.34
N PRO A 17 2.32 -23.43 14.12
CA PRO A 17 2.43 -23.32 15.57
C PRO A 17 3.13 -24.56 16.17
N LYS A 18 4.14 -24.34 17.02
CA LYS A 18 4.88 -25.43 17.69
C LYS A 18 4.07 -26.13 18.81
N GLY A 19 2.86 -25.64 19.12
CA GLY A 19 2.03 -26.10 20.25
C GLY A 19 0.80 -26.91 19.82
N GLN A 20 0.67 -28.09 20.46
CA GLN A 20 -0.44 -29.06 20.38
C GLN A 20 -0.83 -29.56 18.98
N ARG A 21 0.02 -30.46 18.47
CA ARG A 21 -0.34 -31.42 17.43
C ARG A 21 -1.59 -32.21 17.83
N SER A 22 -2.63 -32.18 16.99
CA SER A 22 -3.58 -33.28 16.93
C SER A 22 -2.79 -34.58 16.68
N LEU A 23 -3.23 -35.71 17.23
CA LEU A 23 -2.55 -37.01 17.04
C LEU A 23 -2.25 -37.31 15.55
N ARG A 24 -3.09 -36.79 14.64
CA ARG A 24 -2.88 -36.82 13.19
C ARG A 24 -1.63 -36.04 12.72
N ALA A 25 -1.37 -34.85 13.24
CA ALA A 25 -0.21 -34.05 12.86
C ALA A 25 1.13 -34.67 13.28
N LYS A 26 1.13 -35.60 14.26
CA LYS A 26 2.30 -36.40 14.64
C LYS A 26 2.48 -37.64 13.75
N ALA A 27 1.38 -38.24 13.27
CA ALA A 27 1.39 -39.34 12.32
C ALA A 27 1.77 -38.91 10.89
N LEU A 28 1.72 -37.60 10.60
CA LEU A 28 2.04 -37.00 9.30
C LEU A 28 3.38 -36.24 9.33
N ASP A 29 4.32 -36.74 10.12
CA ASP A 29 5.66 -36.16 10.25
C ASP A 29 6.62 -36.91 9.31
N PRO A 30 7.15 -36.26 8.26
CA PRO A 30 8.10 -36.90 7.35
C PRO A 30 9.39 -37.34 8.03
N ALA A 31 9.72 -36.77 9.20
CA ALA A 31 10.85 -37.24 10.00
C ALA A 31 10.58 -38.62 10.65
N LEU A 32 9.32 -39.05 10.72
CA LEU A 32 8.90 -40.32 11.33
C LEU A 32 8.40 -41.34 10.31
N ASP A 33 8.03 -40.93 9.09
CA ASP A 33 7.58 -41.81 8.01
C ASP A 33 8.26 -41.43 6.67
N PRO A 34 9.16 -42.28 6.15
CA PRO A 34 9.91 -42.01 4.92
C PRO A 34 9.03 -42.07 3.65
N SER A 35 7.77 -42.50 3.74
CA SER A 35 6.81 -42.44 2.64
C SER A 35 6.14 -41.07 2.47
N LEU A 36 6.35 -40.16 3.44
CA LEU A 36 5.84 -38.80 3.41
C LEU A 36 6.90 -37.83 2.86
N LEU A 37 6.43 -36.81 2.13
CA LEU A 37 7.25 -35.73 1.61
C LEU A 37 6.67 -34.39 2.03
N ASP A 38 7.51 -33.51 2.59
CA ASP A 38 7.14 -32.12 2.83
C ASP A 38 7.21 -31.33 1.53
N ILE A 39 6.07 -30.81 1.10
CA ILE A 39 5.96 -29.91 -0.04
C ILE A 39 5.67 -28.51 0.49
N ARG A 40 6.53 -27.55 0.18
CA ARG A 40 6.29 -26.13 0.43
C ARG A 40 5.74 -25.49 -0.83
N ILE A 41 4.63 -24.79 -0.69
CA ILE A 41 4.01 -24.00 -1.75
C ILE A 41 4.12 -22.54 -1.30
N GLU A 42 4.83 -21.74 -2.08
CA GLU A 42 4.91 -20.31 -1.89
C GLU A 42 3.89 -19.64 -2.81
N LEU A 43 3.12 -18.71 -2.26
CA LEU A 43 2.21 -17.88 -3.04
C LEU A 43 2.91 -16.56 -3.33
N GLU A 44 3.05 -16.25 -4.61
CA GLU A 44 3.53 -14.97 -5.07
C GLU A 44 2.37 -13.97 -5.12
N ASP A 45 2.68 -12.74 -4.73
CA ASP A 45 1.77 -11.62 -4.81
C ASP A 45 1.71 -11.14 -6.27
N ILE A 46 0.49 -10.87 -6.77
CA ILE A 46 0.28 -10.23 -8.06
C ILE A 46 -0.17 -8.81 -7.82
N ASN A 47 0.25 -7.87 -8.68
CA ASN A 47 -0.13 -6.47 -8.57
C ASN A 47 -1.58 -6.28 -9.05
N ASP A 48 -2.55 -6.54 -8.18
CA ASP A 48 -3.97 -6.48 -8.47
C ASP A 48 -4.75 -5.46 -7.61
N GLN A 49 -4.07 -4.78 -6.69
CA GLN A 49 -4.65 -3.68 -5.92
C GLN A 49 -4.13 -2.35 -6.47
N THR A 50 -5.03 -1.39 -6.69
CA THR A 50 -4.63 -0.04 -7.10
C THR A 50 -4.47 0.85 -5.86
N PRO A 51 -3.45 1.74 -5.80
CA PRO A 51 -3.32 2.70 -4.72
C PRO A 51 -4.58 3.57 -4.57
N ARG A 52 -5.08 3.69 -3.33
CA ARG A 52 -6.29 4.49 -3.03
C ARG A 52 -6.03 5.54 -1.96
N PHE A 53 -6.51 6.76 -2.20
CA PHE A 53 -6.58 7.78 -1.16
C PHE A 53 -7.71 7.47 -0.17
N ALA A 54 -7.55 7.94 1.08
CA ALA A 54 -8.58 7.77 2.11
C ALA A 54 -9.86 8.58 1.83
N LYS A 55 -9.78 9.65 1.04
CA LYS A 55 -10.91 10.49 0.64
C LYS A 55 -10.85 10.78 -0.85
N THR A 56 -12.03 11.05 -1.43
CA THR A 56 -12.17 11.49 -2.83
C THR A 56 -11.80 12.97 -3.01
N GLU A 57 -11.89 13.75 -1.93
CA GLU A 57 -11.58 15.18 -1.92
C GLU A 57 -10.90 15.57 -0.59
N TYR A 58 -9.98 16.51 -0.68
CA TYR A 58 -9.26 17.07 0.47
C TYR A 58 -9.29 18.59 0.40
N THR A 59 -9.67 19.22 1.51
CA THR A 59 -9.65 20.68 1.67
C THR A 59 -8.64 21.05 2.74
N ALA A 60 -7.78 22.04 2.45
CA ALA A 60 -6.84 22.62 3.40
C ALA A 60 -6.91 24.15 3.35
N GLY A 61 -6.73 24.79 4.49
CA GLY A 61 -6.64 26.25 4.59
C GLY A 61 -5.18 26.71 4.62
N VAL A 62 -4.90 27.87 4.04
CA VAL A 62 -3.62 28.55 4.13
C VAL A 62 -3.82 29.94 4.71
N ALA A 63 -2.97 30.35 5.65
CA ALA A 63 -3.04 31.69 6.21
C ALA A 63 -2.56 32.72 5.18
N ALA A 64 -3.18 33.90 5.15
CA ALA A 64 -2.80 34.96 4.21
C ALA A 64 -1.34 35.45 4.37
N ASN A 65 -0.77 35.26 5.56
CA ASN A 65 0.63 35.58 5.88
C ASN A 65 1.55 34.34 5.90
N ALA A 66 1.09 33.20 5.36
CA ALA A 66 1.93 32.00 5.27
C ALA A 66 3.19 32.30 4.42
N LYS A 67 4.33 31.78 4.85
CA LYS A 67 5.60 31.97 4.14
C LYS A 67 5.64 31.07 2.92
N VAL A 68 6.30 31.53 1.86
CA VAL A 68 6.61 30.69 0.69
C VAL A 68 7.38 29.44 1.15
N GLY A 69 7.02 28.28 0.62
CA GLY A 69 7.58 26.98 1.01
C GLY A 69 6.93 26.33 2.24
N SER A 70 5.86 26.92 2.79
CA SER A 70 5.07 26.26 3.84
C SER A 70 4.31 25.06 3.27
N ASP A 71 4.26 23.96 4.04
CA ASP A 71 3.43 22.79 3.72
C ASP A 71 1.94 23.15 3.77
N LEU A 72 1.18 22.78 2.75
CA LEU A 72 -0.28 22.96 2.70
C LEU A 72 -1.02 21.74 3.24
N ILE A 73 -0.73 20.57 2.67
CA ILE A 73 -1.38 19.30 3.01
C ILE A 73 -0.45 18.14 2.68
N ARG A 74 -0.52 17.08 3.49
CA ARG A 74 0.12 15.79 3.21
C ARG A 74 -0.96 14.75 2.98
N LEU A 75 -0.87 14.08 1.84
CA LEU A 75 -1.80 13.02 1.45
C LEU A 75 -1.06 11.68 1.42
N VAL A 76 -1.78 10.63 1.77
CA VAL A 76 -1.29 9.25 1.69
C VAL A 76 -2.35 8.43 0.96
N ALA A 77 -1.90 7.72 -0.06
CA ALA A 77 -2.63 6.62 -0.67
C ALA A 77 -2.05 5.29 -0.16
N THR A 78 -2.93 4.30 -0.03
CA THR A 78 -2.58 2.96 0.44
C THR A 78 -2.78 1.97 -0.68
N ASP A 79 -1.78 1.14 -0.88
CA ASP A 79 -1.82 -0.06 -1.70
C ASP A 79 -1.67 -1.27 -0.77
N ASN A 80 -2.50 -2.28 -0.96
CA ASN A 80 -2.56 -3.46 -0.08
C ASN A 80 -1.75 -4.65 -0.61
N ASP A 81 -1.10 -4.49 -1.77
CA ASP A 81 -0.18 -5.50 -2.30
C ASP A 81 1.06 -5.65 -1.42
N ILE A 82 1.98 -6.54 -1.79
CA ILE A 82 3.15 -6.87 -0.96
C ILE A 82 4.44 -6.38 -1.62
N GLY A 83 5.27 -5.70 -0.83
CA GLY A 83 6.61 -5.29 -1.25
C GLY A 83 6.57 -4.30 -2.40
N ASN A 84 7.24 -4.60 -3.50
CA ASN A 84 7.34 -3.68 -4.64
C ASN A 84 6.00 -3.40 -5.31
N ASN A 85 5.04 -4.32 -5.21
CA ASN A 85 3.71 -4.13 -5.78
C ASN A 85 2.93 -3.03 -5.03
N SER A 86 3.20 -2.83 -3.73
CA SER A 86 2.57 -1.76 -2.93
C SER A 86 3.24 -0.38 -3.01
N VAL A 87 4.25 -0.19 -3.85
CA VAL A 87 4.98 1.08 -3.93
C VAL A 87 4.14 2.13 -4.64
N VAL A 88 3.81 3.20 -3.92
CA VAL A 88 2.95 4.28 -4.44
C VAL A 88 3.79 5.44 -4.97
N GLN A 89 3.50 5.88 -6.20
CA GLN A 89 4.06 7.10 -6.79
C GLN A 89 3.00 8.19 -6.93
N TYR A 90 3.35 9.42 -6.53
CA TYR A 90 2.44 10.57 -6.56
C TYR A 90 2.83 11.54 -7.68
N HIS A 91 1.82 12.12 -8.32
CA HIS A 91 1.98 13.21 -9.26
C HIS A 91 0.82 14.20 -9.08
N ILE A 92 1.11 15.49 -9.23
CA ILE A 92 0.09 16.54 -9.25
C ILE A 92 -0.23 16.83 -10.71
N VAL A 93 -1.49 16.66 -11.11
CA VAL A 93 -1.90 16.84 -12.51
C VAL A 93 -2.10 18.31 -12.86
N THR A 94 -2.73 19.07 -11.97
CA THR A 94 -3.03 20.49 -12.19
C THR A 94 -3.16 21.20 -10.84
N ILE A 95 -2.72 22.46 -10.80
CA ILE A 95 -2.98 23.36 -9.68
C ILE A 95 -3.72 24.57 -10.25
N ARG A 96 -4.91 24.87 -9.71
CA ARG A 96 -5.70 26.05 -10.07
C ARG A 96 -5.83 26.96 -8.86
N TYR A 97 -5.63 28.25 -9.04
CA TYR A 97 -6.01 29.25 -8.04
C TYR A 97 -7.26 29.97 -8.51
N PHE A 98 -8.10 30.38 -7.56
CA PHE A 98 -9.25 31.24 -7.81
C PHE A 98 -9.04 32.50 -6.98
N GLN A 99 -8.86 33.64 -7.63
CA GLN A 99 -8.83 34.93 -6.95
C GLN A 99 -10.13 35.69 -7.25
N THR A 100 -10.97 35.85 -6.24
CA THR A 100 -12.16 36.69 -6.35
C THR A 100 -11.75 38.15 -6.23
N GLN A 101 -11.94 38.92 -7.30
CA GLN A 101 -11.73 40.37 -7.31
C GLN A 101 -12.92 41.10 -6.67
N SER A 102 -12.71 42.34 -6.23
CA SER A 102 -13.73 43.17 -5.56
C SER A 102 -14.96 43.48 -6.42
N ASN A 103 -14.85 43.36 -7.74
CA ASN A 103 -15.92 43.49 -8.71
C ASN A 103 -16.70 42.18 -8.96
N GLY A 104 -16.35 41.09 -8.27
CA GLY A 104 -16.94 39.76 -8.45
C GLY A 104 -16.38 38.96 -9.63
N SER A 105 -15.38 39.44 -10.36
CA SER A 105 -14.70 38.64 -11.39
C SER A 105 -13.70 37.68 -10.73
N GLU A 106 -13.62 36.46 -11.25
CA GLU A 106 -12.64 35.46 -10.83
C GLU A 106 -11.47 35.45 -11.82
N ASP A 107 -10.25 35.67 -11.32
CA ASP A 107 -9.04 35.36 -12.10
C ASP A 107 -8.60 33.93 -11.80
N VAL A 108 -8.37 33.17 -12.88
CA VAL A 108 -7.97 31.77 -12.82
C VAL A 108 -6.72 31.58 -13.67
N GLY A 109 -5.65 31.09 -13.04
CA GLY A 109 -4.42 30.77 -13.75
C GLY A 109 -3.66 29.61 -13.11
N ASN A 110 -2.52 29.30 -13.71
CA ASN A 110 -1.60 28.25 -13.28
C ASN A 110 -0.35 28.89 -12.67
N ILE A 111 -0.41 29.33 -11.39
CA ILE A 111 0.69 30.05 -10.73
C ILE A 111 1.71 29.12 -10.04
N PHE A 112 1.39 27.84 -9.84
CA PHE A 112 2.26 26.93 -9.12
C PHE A 112 3.05 26.02 -10.07
N THR A 113 4.37 26.17 -10.06
CA THR A 113 5.29 25.20 -10.62
C THR A 113 5.47 24.07 -9.61
N ILE A 114 5.18 22.82 -10.01
CA ILE A 114 5.48 21.66 -9.19
C ILE A 114 7.01 21.61 -9.03
N GLY A 115 7.51 21.75 -7.81
CA GLY A 115 8.95 21.62 -7.54
C GLY A 115 9.45 20.25 -8.00
N GLU A 116 10.63 20.22 -8.62
CA GLU A 116 11.21 18.97 -9.08
C GLU A 116 11.32 17.95 -7.94
N LYS A 117 10.91 16.72 -8.28
CA LYS A 117 10.64 15.57 -7.42
C LYS A 117 11.57 15.45 -6.20
N SER A 118 10.97 15.49 -5.02
CA SER A 118 11.37 14.57 -3.95
C SER A 118 10.53 13.31 -4.14
N GLN A 119 11.15 12.22 -4.56
CA GLN A 119 10.52 10.90 -4.46
C GLN A 119 10.15 10.70 -3.00
N PHE A 120 8.87 10.84 -2.64
CA PHE A 120 8.39 10.42 -1.34
C PHE A 120 8.18 8.91 -1.42
N SER A 121 9.28 8.18 -1.37
CA SER A 121 9.28 6.78 -0.96
C SER A 121 9.02 6.75 0.54
N GLN A 122 8.01 5.99 0.96
CA GLN A 122 8.01 5.46 2.33
C GLN A 122 9.00 4.29 2.39
#